data_AF-A0A9N9I556-F1
#
_entry.id   AF-A0A9N9I556-F1
#
_cell.length_a   1.000
_cell.length_b   1.000
_cell.length_c   1.000
_cell.angle_alpha   90.00
_cell.angle_beta   90.00
_cell.angle_gamma   90.00
#
_symmetry.space_group_name_H-M   'P 1'
#
loop_
_entity.id
_entity.type
_entity.pdbx_description
1 polymer ?
#
loop_
_entity_poly.entity_id
_entity_poly.type
_entity_poly.pdbx_seq_one_letter_code
_entity_poly.pdbx_strand_id
1 'polypeptide(L)'
;LSYDRIDISGRLNGYPFLVESPSDILRFEGALRRYPRKTIGILVVPSKKLYTPEMIEMAKTSPVLFIITDSDNICKDLKSFVEPRCRQ
;
A
#
# COMPACT_ATOMS: atom_id res chain seq x y z
N LEU A 1 5.43 -21.07 -3.49
CA LEU A 1 4.77 -19.79 -3.81
C LEU A 1 5.05 -18.86 -2.65
N SER A 2 6.07 -18.01 -2.77
CA SER A 2 6.37 -16.99 -1.77
C SER A 2 5.23 -15.97 -1.81
N TYR A 3 4.44 -15.87 -0.75
CA TYR A 3 3.51 -14.75 -0.59
C TYR A 3 4.39 -13.48 -0.55
N ASP A 4 4.42 -12.74 -1.66
CA ASP A 4 4.83 -11.33 -1.66
C ASP A 4 4.02 -10.67 -0.53
N ARG A 5 4.70 -10.21 0.52
CA ARG A 5 4.15 -9.95 1.85
C ARG A 5 3.15 -8.79 1.81
N ILE A 6 1.89 -9.09 1.52
CA ILE A 6 0.80 -8.16 1.81
C ILE A 6 0.63 -8.14 3.32
N ASP A 7 0.95 -6.99 3.91
CA ASP A 7 0.84 -6.81 5.36
C ASP A 7 -0.62 -6.74 5.78
N ILE A 8 -1.47 -6.07 4.97
CA ILE A 8 -2.90 -5.88 5.27
C ILE A 8 -3.73 -5.95 3.98
N SER A 9 -4.89 -6.59 4.04
CA SER A 9 -5.87 -6.56 2.95
C SER A 9 -7.28 -6.32 3.51
N GLY A 10 -8.16 -5.73 2.70
CA GLY A 10 -9.53 -5.46 3.13
C GLY A 10 -10.42 -4.90 2.04
N ARG A 11 -11.57 -4.35 2.45
CA ARG A 11 -12.51 -3.64 1.59
C ARG A 11 -12.93 -2.32 2.22
N LEU A 12 -12.95 -1.26 1.43
CA LEU A 12 -13.46 0.06 1.81
C LEU A 12 -14.53 0.49 0.79
N ASN A 13 -15.77 0.72 1.23
CA ASN A 13 -16.88 1.07 0.34
C ASN A 13 -17.04 0.15 -0.89
N GLY A 14 -16.76 -1.16 -0.70
CA GLY A 14 -16.82 -2.15 -1.77
C GLY A 14 -15.56 -2.26 -2.65
N TYR A 15 -14.57 -1.38 -2.47
CA TYR A 15 -13.27 -1.44 -3.16
C TYR A 15 -12.30 -2.30 -2.36
N PRO A 16 -11.73 -3.37 -2.96
CA PRO A 16 -10.62 -4.08 -2.34
C PRO A 16 -9.41 -3.16 -2.18
N PHE A 17 -8.70 -3.26 -1.06
CA PHE A 17 -7.42 -2.59 -0.87
C PHE A 17 -6.37 -3.55 -0.33
N LEU A 18 -5.11 -3.25 -0.66
CA LEU A 18 -3.93 -3.98 -0.23
C LEU A 18 -2.90 -2.98 0.29
N VAL A 19 -2.30 -3.28 1.45
CA VAL A 19 -1.24 -2.47 2.05
C VAL A 19 0.03 -3.30 2.15
N GLU A 20 1.15 -2.72 1.74
CA GLU A 20 2.46 -3.36 1.78
C GLU A 20 3.55 -2.38 2.23
N SER A 21 4.47 -2.86 3.08
CA SER A 21 5.61 -2.12 3.60
C SER A 21 6.89 -2.98 3.63
N PRO A 22 8.06 -2.37 3.40
CA PRO A 22 8.44 -1.65 2.19
C PRO A 22 8.81 -2.63 1.06
N SER A 23 8.20 -2.46 -0.11
CA SER A 23 8.62 -3.13 -1.34
C SER A 23 8.96 -2.12 -2.43
N ASP A 24 9.82 -2.56 -3.36
CA ASP A 24 10.10 -1.83 -4.60
C ASP A 24 8.78 -1.53 -5.33
N ILE A 25 8.58 -0.28 -5.73
CA ILE A 25 7.37 0.18 -6.42
C ILE A 25 7.07 -0.61 -7.69
N LEU A 26 8.10 -1.02 -8.44
CA LEU A 26 7.92 -1.83 -9.66
C LEU A 26 7.43 -3.24 -9.32
N ARG A 27 7.95 -3.80 -8.22
CA ARG A 27 7.50 -5.09 -7.70
C ARG A 27 6.07 -5.00 -7.19
N PHE A 28 5.75 -3.94 -6.46
CA PHE A 28 4.41 -3.69 -5.93
C PHE A 28 3.40 -3.53 -7.07
N GLU A 29 3.71 -2.72 -8.09
CA GLU A 29 2.87 -2.56 -9.27
C GLU A 29 2.66 -3.91 -9.98
N GLY A 30 3.73 -4.68 -10.17
CA GLY A 30 3.68 -6.01 -10.77
C GLY A 30 2.82 -7.00 -9.98
N ALA A 31 2.87 -6.94 -8.65
CA ALA A 31 2.01 -7.73 -7.78
C ALA A 31 0.54 -7.30 -7.90
N LEU A 32 0.28 -5.98 -7.94
CA LEU A 32 -1.05 -5.40 -8.02
C LEU A 32 -1.78 -5.76 -9.32
N ARG A 33 -1.05 -5.99 -10.43
CA ARG A 33 -1.61 -6.48 -11.70
C ARG A 33 -2.29 -7.85 -11.60
N ARG A 34 -1.99 -8.64 -10.55
CA ARG A 34 -2.64 -9.93 -10.30
C ARG A 34 -4.00 -9.79 -9.59
N TYR A 35 -4.36 -8.58 -9.16
CA TYR A 35 -5.60 -8.30 -8.47
C TYR A 35 -6.65 -7.69 -9.41
N PRO A 36 -7.95 -7.72 -9.03
CA PRO A 36 -9.01 -7.08 -9.81
C PRO A 36 -8.68 -5.61 -10.09
N ARG A 37 -9.02 -5.12 -11.29
CA ARG A 37 -8.75 -3.72 -11.74
C ARG A 37 -9.22 -2.61 -10.79
N LYS A 38 -10.18 -2.89 -9.91
CA LYS A 38 -10.70 -1.95 -8.91
C LYS A 38 -9.98 -2.00 -7.56
N THR A 39 -8.91 -2.79 -7.46
CA THR A 39 -8.13 -2.92 -6.22
C THR A 39 -7.23 -1.70 -6.08
N ILE A 40 -7.26 -1.09 -4.90
CA ILE A 40 -6.39 0.03 -4.55
C ILE A 40 -5.17 -0.52 -3.80
N GLY A 41 -3.99 -0.38 -4.40
CA GLY A 41 -2.73 -0.64 -3.72
C GLY A 41 -2.33 0.54 -2.83
N ILE A 42 -1.80 0.28 -1.65
CA ILE A 42 -1.24 1.28 -0.75
C ILE A 42 0.18 0.85 -0.42
N LEU A 43 1.16 1.52 -1.03
CA LEU A 43 2.56 1.32 -0.76
C LEU A 43 2.99 2.24 0.38
N VAL A 44 3.49 1.67 1.48
CA VAL A 44 3.93 2.42 2.66
C VAL A 44 5.45 2.47 2.72
N VAL A 45 6.01 3.63 2.41
CA VAL A 45 7.46 3.84 2.51
C VAL A 45 7.87 4.26 3.92
N PRO A 46 9.11 3.97 4.37
CA PRO A 46 9.58 4.32 5.71
C PRO A 46 9.64 5.82 6.04
N SER A 47 9.66 6.68 5.03
CA SER A 47 9.72 8.14 5.24
C SER A 47 9.33 8.89 3.97
N LYS A 48 8.75 10.08 4.13
CA LYS A 48 8.47 11.01 3.02
C LYS A 48 9.71 11.34 2.18
N LYS A 49 10.90 11.26 2.76
CA LYS A 49 12.17 11.50 2.03
C LYS A 49 12.44 10.49 0.92
N LEU A 50 11.78 9.33 0.97
CA LEU A 50 11.88 8.28 -0.04
C LEU A 50 10.86 8.46 -1.18
N TYR A 51 10.08 9.54 -1.17
CA TYR A 51 9.24 9.93 -2.30
C TYR A 51 10.11 10.59 -3.35
N THR A 52 10.53 9.82 -4.35
CA THR A 52 11.11 10.44 -5.54
C THR A 52 9.99 11.00 -6.42
N PRO A 53 10.23 12.10 -7.15
CA PRO A 53 9.29 12.58 -8.17
C PRO A 53 8.94 11.50 -9.20
N GLU A 54 9.89 10.63 -9.52
CA GLU A 54 9.69 9.47 -10.40
C GLU A 54 8.67 8.48 -9.86
N MET A 55 8.70 8.17 -8.56
CA MET A 55 7.70 7.30 -7.92
C MET A 55 6.30 7.91 -7.99
N ILE A 56 6.19 9.23 -7.78
CA ILE A 56 4.91 9.94 -7.91
C ILE A 56 4.40 9.88 -9.35
N GLU A 57 5.28 10.05 -10.32
CA GLU A 57 4.92 10.00 -11.74
C GLU A 57 4.52 8.58 -12.18
N MET A 58 5.21 7.55 -11.68
CA MET A 58 4.80 6.15 -11.89
C MET A 58 3.42 5.88 -11.30
N ALA A 59 3.13 6.36 -10.09
CA ALA A 59 1.80 6.19 -9.50
C ALA A 59 0.69 6.86 -10.33
N LYS A 60 0.97 8.00 -10.97
CA LYS A 60 0.00 8.70 -11.84
C LYS A 60 -0.20 8.03 -13.19
N THR A 61 0.85 7.46 -13.77
CA THR A 61 0.86 6.89 -15.13
C THR A 61 0.60 5.38 -15.14
N SER A 62 0.58 4.74 -13.98
CA SER A 62 0.40 3.29 -13.88
C SER A 62 -0.98 2.83 -14.36
N PRO A 63 -1.05 1.67 -15.06
CA PRO A 63 -2.32 1.04 -15.41
C PRO A 63 -3.07 0.42 -14.21
N VAL A 64 -2.48 0.41 -13.01
CA VAL A 64 -3.10 -0.06 -11.77
C VAL A 64 -3.25 1.08 -10.77
N LEU A 65 -4.28 1.00 -9.92
CA LEU A 65 -4.60 2.06 -8.96
C LEU A 65 -3.79 1.87 -7.68
N PHE A 66 -2.80 2.73 -7.43
CA PHE A 66 -2.14 2.71 -6.13
C PHE A 66 -1.75 4.09 -5.59
N ILE A 67 -1.61 4.14 -4.27
CA ILE A 67 -1.25 5.31 -3.48
C ILE A 67 0.10 5.03 -2.83
N ILE A 68 0.97 6.04 -2.80
CA ILE A 68 2.22 6.01 -2.04
C ILE A 68 2.02 6.87 -0.80
N THR A 69 2.10 6.23 0.36
CA THR A 69 2.03 6.89 1.68
C THR A 69 3.33 6.61 2.46
N ASP A 70 3.63 7.38 3.50
CA ASP A 70 4.71 7.08 4.43
C ASP A 70 4.16 6.54 5.75
N SER A 71 5.05 5.95 6.53
CA SER A 71 4.73 5.49 7.88
C SER A 71 4.17 6.59 8.77
N ASP A 72 4.59 7.85 8.63
CA ASP A 72 4.10 8.94 9.50
C ASP A 72 2.63 9.29 9.21
N ASN A 73 2.27 9.30 7.93
CA ASN A 73 0.90 9.53 7.45
C ASN A 73 -0.02 8.35 7.75
N ILE A 74 0.48 7.12 7.62
CA ILE A 74 -0.35 5.93 7.88
C ILE A 74 -0.42 5.55 9.36
N CYS A 75 0.64 5.77 10.14
CA CYS A 75 0.73 5.28 11.53
C CYS A 75 -0.33 5.89 12.45
N LYS A 76 -0.81 7.11 12.23
CA LYS A 76 -1.84 7.68 13.12
C LYS A 76 -3.16 6.90 13.03
N ASP A 77 -3.59 6.57 11.83
CA ASP A 77 -4.86 5.87 11.59
C ASP A 77 -4.71 4.35 11.75
N LEU A 78 -3.55 3.79 11.39
CA LEU A 78 -3.26 2.37 11.61
C LEU A 78 -3.01 2.04 13.08
N LYS A 79 -2.30 2.87 13.86
CA LYS A 79 -2.10 2.61 15.30
C LYS A 79 -3.44 2.63 16.03
N SER A 80 -4.34 3.56 15.74
CA SER A 80 -5.67 3.58 16.35
C SER A 80 -6.54 2.37 15.97
N PHE A 81 -6.34 1.79 14.78
CA PHE A 81 -7.02 0.58 14.34
C PHE A 81 -6.43 -0.72 14.94
N VAL A 82 -5.11 -0.76 15.16
CA VAL A 82 -4.37 -1.96 15.59
C VAL A 82 -4.20 -2.05 17.10
N GLU A 83 -4.00 -0.93 17.80
CA GLU A 83 -3.82 -0.91 19.27
C GLU A 83 -4.95 -1.59 20.06
N PRO A 84 -6.24 -1.45 19.70
CA PRO A 84 -7.31 -2.18 20.37
C PRO A 84 -7.24 -3.71 20.15
N ARG A 85 -6.59 -4.16 19.07
CA ARG A 85 -6.51 -5.57 18.67
C ARG A 85 -5.23 -6.27 19.15
N CYS A 86 -4.18 -5.52 19.51
CA CYS A 86 -2.94 -6.07 20.09
C CYS A 86 -2.97 -6.18 21.62
N ARG A 87 -4.05 -5.75 22.28
CA ARG A 87 -4.25 -5.87 23.74
C ARG A 87 -5.14 -7.04 24.14
N GLN A 88 -5.54 -7.89 23.19
CA GLN A 88 -6.21 -9.17 23.41
C GLN A 88 -5.20 -10.31 23.33
#